data_AF-A0AAW1H6U6-F1
#
_entry.id   AF-A0AAW1H6U6-F1
#
_cell.length_a   1.000
_cell.length_b   1.000
_cell.length_c   1.000
_cell.angle_alpha   90.00
_cell.angle_beta   90.00
_cell.angle_gamma   90.00
#
_symmetry.space_group_name_H-M   'P 1'
#
loop_
_entity.id
_entity.type
_entity.pdbx_description
1 polymer ?
#
loop_
_entity_poly.entity_id
_entity_poly.type
_entity_poly.pdbx_seq_one_letter_code
_entity_poly.pdbx_strand_id
1 'polypeptide(L)'
;MDSIRAALKTKFPNVFKNELGTFNVGKVKLYLKDNAVPKFCKPRHIPYALKAKVEVEELDKLVKLKILTPINFSQWATPIVPVLKRN
;
A
#
# COMPACT_ATOMS: atom_id res chain seq x y z
N MET A 1 7.96 -4.51 -34.33
CA MET A 1 7.53 -4.03 -33.00
C MET A 1 8.29 -4.72 -31.87
N ASP A 2 8.53 -6.03 -31.93
CA ASP A 2 9.19 -6.77 -30.84
C ASP A 2 10.66 -6.40 -30.59
N SER A 3 11.39 -6.00 -31.64
CA SER A 3 12.79 -5.56 -31.52
C SER A 3 12.96 -4.32 -30.63
N ILE A 4 12.03 -3.34 -30.72
CA ILE A 4 12.08 -2.12 -29.91
C ILE A 4 11.78 -2.43 -28.44
N ARG A 5 10.81 -3.33 -28.18
CA ARG A 5 10.47 -3.75 -26.83
C ARG A 5 11.64 -4.45 -26.14
N ALA A 6 12.34 -5.32 -26.85
CA ALA A 6 13.55 -5.97 -26.35
C ALA A 6 14.65 -4.95 -26.03
N ALA A 7 14.92 -4.01 -26.95
CA ALA A 7 15.91 -2.95 -26.75
C ALA A 7 15.60 -2.07 -25.53
N LEU A 8 14.32 -1.73 -25.29
CA LEU A 8 13.90 -0.93 -24.13
C LEU A 8 14.08 -1.67 -22.81
N LYS A 9 13.76 -2.97 -22.75
CA LYS A 9 13.98 -3.79 -21.56
C LYS A 9 15.45 -3.86 -21.17
N THR A 10 16.34 -4.00 -22.16
CA THR A 10 17.79 -4.03 -21.93
C THR A 10 18.33 -2.66 -21.50
N LYS A 11 17.83 -1.58 -22.11
CA LYS A 11 18.28 -0.21 -21.82
C LYS A 11 17.80 0.31 -20.47
N PHE A 12 16.58 -0.05 -20.06
CA PHE A 12 15.96 0.44 -18.82
C PHE A 12 15.48 -0.72 -17.94
N PRO A 13 16.39 -1.62 -17.50
CA PRO A 13 16.00 -2.84 -16.81
C PRO A 13 15.18 -2.53 -15.55
N ASN A 14 15.55 -1.48 -14.80
CA ASN A 14 14.87 -1.07 -13.58
C ASN A 14 13.41 -0.64 -13.78
N VAL A 15 13.05 -0.09 -14.95
CA VAL A 15 11.69 0.35 -15.26
C VAL A 15 10.79 -0.85 -15.58
N PHE A 16 11.38 -1.92 -16.13
CA PHE A 16 10.67 -3.13 -16.56
C PHE A 16 10.83 -4.31 -15.60
N LYS A 17 11.37 -4.09 -14.39
CA LYS A 17 11.39 -5.12 -13.35
C LYS A 17 9.96 -5.49 -12.96
N ASN A 18 9.72 -6.77 -12.73
CA ASN A 18 8.45 -7.26 -12.19
C ASN A 18 8.40 -7.12 -10.67
N GLU A 19 8.76 -5.93 -10.18
CA GLU A 19 8.87 -5.60 -8.77
C GLU A 19 8.20 -4.25 -8.53
N LEU A 20 7.71 -4.02 -7.31
CA LEU A 20 7.15 -2.73 -6.96
C LEU A 20 8.27 -1.70 -6.75
N GLY A 21 8.25 -0.63 -7.53
CA GLY A 21 9.17 0.50 -7.35
C GLY A 21 8.78 1.39 -6.17
N THR A 22 9.70 2.26 -5.74
CA THR A 22 9.43 3.29 -4.73
C THR A 22 9.73 4.66 -5.31
N PHE A 23 8.78 5.60 -5.18
CA PHE A 23 9.00 6.98 -5.59
C PHE A 23 10.08 7.63 -4.71
N ASN A 24 11.12 8.18 -5.34
CA ASN A 24 12.33 8.65 -4.66
C ASN A 24 12.65 10.14 -4.92
N VAL A 25 11.79 10.87 -5.65
CA VAL A 25 12.04 12.27 -6.04
C VAL A 25 11.69 13.26 -4.92
N GLY A 26 10.89 12.85 -3.92
CA GLY A 26 10.56 13.71 -2.79
C GLY A 26 9.52 13.13 -1.85
N LYS A 27 9.02 13.98 -0.94
CA LYS A 27 7.95 13.65 0.01
C LYS A 27 6.66 14.37 -0.38
N VAL A 28 5.54 13.68 -0.24
CA VAL A 28 4.20 14.27 -0.41
C VAL A 28 3.78 14.94 0.91
N LYS A 29 3.30 16.19 0.82
CA LYS A 29 2.67 16.88 1.95
C LYS A 29 1.15 16.86 1.75
N LEU A 30 0.43 16.46 2.79
CA LEU A 30 -1.03 16.51 2.83
C LEU A 30 -1.46 17.77 3.58
N TYR A 31 -2.21 18.65 2.91
CA TYR A 31 -2.79 19.84 3.53
C TYR A 31 -4.18 19.50 4.06
N LEU A 32 -4.41 19.78 5.34
CA LEU A 32 -5.70 19.62 5.97
C LEU A 32 -6.51 20.92 5.84
N LYS A 33 -7.83 20.81 5.87
CA LYS A 33 -8.72 21.97 5.99
C LYS A 33 -8.52 22.65 7.34
N ASP A 34 -8.77 23.95 7.39
CA ASP A 34 -8.78 24.70 8.65
C ASP A 34 -9.73 24.05 9.66
N ASN A 35 -9.29 23.97 10.91
CA ASN A 35 -10.03 23.36 12.03
C ASN A 35 -10.34 21.85 11.87
N ALA A 36 -9.55 21.11 11.08
CA ALA A 36 -9.68 19.66 10.99
C ALA A 36 -9.41 18.98 12.35
N VAL A 37 -10.41 18.25 12.85
CA VAL A 37 -10.31 17.50 14.12
C VAL A 37 -9.94 16.04 13.83
N PRO A 38 -8.89 15.49 14.47
CA PRO A 38 -8.55 14.08 14.37
C PRO A 38 -9.70 13.15 14.72
N LYS A 39 -9.87 12.09 13.92
CA LYS A 39 -10.86 11.04 14.17
C LYS A 39 -10.18 9.69 14.29
N PHE A 40 -10.45 9.02 15.41
CA PHE A 40 -10.03 7.65 15.66
C PHE A 40 -11.24 6.72 15.67
N CYS A 41 -11.38 5.93 14.62
CA CYS A 41 -12.46 4.95 14.49
C CYS A 41 -11.97 3.56 14.88
N LYS A 42 -12.81 2.78 15.57
CA LYS A 42 -12.52 1.37 15.87
C LYS A 42 -12.40 0.55 14.57
N PRO A 43 -11.55 -0.50 14.53
CA PRO A 43 -11.48 -1.42 13.40
C PRO A 43 -12.83 -2.09 13.10
N ARG A 44 -13.09 -2.38 11.83
CA ARG A 44 -14.29 -3.12 11.40
C ARG A 44 -14.16 -4.58 11.80
N HIS A 45 -15.23 -5.16 12.34
CA HIS A 45 -15.30 -6.60 12.58
C HIS A 45 -15.27 -7.36 11.24
N ILE A 46 -14.34 -8.31 11.12
CA ILE A 46 -14.19 -9.14 9.92
C ILE A 46 -14.48 -10.61 10.25
N PRO A 47 -15.10 -11.38 9.33
CA PRO A 47 -15.29 -12.80 9.53
C PRO A 47 -13.97 -13.53 9.81
N TYR A 48 -14.00 -14.51 10.72
CA TYR A 48 -12.82 -15.28 11.10
C TYR A 48 -12.08 -15.89 9.90
N ALA A 49 -12.83 -16.42 8.94
CA ALA A 49 -12.31 -17.00 7.70
C ALA A 49 -11.47 -16.01 6.85
N LEU A 50 -11.67 -14.69 7.01
CA LEU A 50 -10.92 -13.66 6.29
C LEU A 50 -9.76 -13.08 7.10
N LYS A 51 -9.68 -13.38 8.40
CA LYS A 51 -8.72 -12.77 9.30
C LYS A 51 -7.27 -13.02 8.85
N ALA A 52 -6.92 -14.28 8.57
CA ALA A 52 -5.58 -14.65 8.11
C ALA A 52 -5.21 -13.96 6.77
N LYS A 53 -6.15 -13.88 5.84
CA LYS A 53 -5.93 -13.24 4.53
C LYS A 53 -5.67 -11.73 4.66
N VAL A 54 -6.35 -11.08 5.61
CA VAL A 54 -6.19 -9.64 5.84
C VAL A 54 -4.93 -9.36 6.64
N GLU A 55 -4.79 -9.98 7.82
CA GLU A 55 -3.74 -9.66 8.78
C GLU A 55 -2.37 -10.18 8.34
N VAL A 56 -2.28 -11.41 7.84
CA VAL A 56 -1.00 -12.06 7.52
C VAL A 56 -0.67 -11.97 6.03
N GLU A 57 -1.59 -12.36 5.15
CA GLU A 57 -1.25 -12.45 3.72
C GLU A 57 -1.06 -11.07 3.07
N GLU A 58 -1.84 -10.07 3.47
CA GLU A 58 -1.79 -8.74 2.86
C GLU A 58 -1.12 -7.68 3.76
N LEU A 59 -1.55 -7.48 5.02
CA LEU A 59 -0.95 -6.42 5.85
C LEU A 59 0.55 -6.64 6.11
N ASP A 60 0.97 -7.84 6.52
CA ASP A 60 2.42 -8.12 6.70
C ASP A 60 3.20 -8.01 5.39
N LYS A 61 2.59 -8.40 4.26
CA LYS A 61 3.21 -8.24 2.94
C LYS A 61 3.40 -6.75 2.60
N LEU A 62 2.41 -5.90 2.86
CA LEU A 62 2.52 -4.46 2.64
C LEU A 62 3.60 -3.82 3.54
N VAL A 63 3.77 -4.32 4.77
CA VAL A 63 4.86 -3.90 5.67
C VAL A 63 6.21 -4.36 5.14
N LYS A 64 6.35 -5.62 4.69
CA LYS A 64 7.58 -6.16 4.08
C LYS A 64 7.97 -5.38 2.81
N LEU A 65 6.99 -4.98 2.00
CA LEU A 65 7.17 -4.14 0.82
C LEU A 65 7.43 -2.66 1.15
N LYS A 66 7.47 -2.29 2.43
CA LYS A 66 7.70 -0.92 2.93
C LYS A 66 6.63 0.09 2.45
N ILE A 67 5.43 -0.40 2.13
CA ILE A 67 4.27 0.43 1.76
C ILE A 67 3.58 0.93 3.03
N LEU A 68 3.43 0.04 4.02
CA LEU A 68 2.90 0.37 5.34
C LEU A 68 4.03 0.36 6.38
N THR A 69 3.91 1.24 7.37
CA THR A 69 4.79 1.27 8.54
C THR A 69 3.94 1.12 9.79
N PRO A 70 4.20 0.13 10.67
CA PRO A 70 3.46 -0.02 11.90
C PRO A 70 3.73 1.16 12.83
N ILE A 71 2.69 1.65 13.49
CA ILE A 71 2.76 2.70 14.50
C ILE A 71 1.98 2.25 15.74
N ASN A 72 2.48 2.60 16.93
CA ASN A 72 1.84 2.20 18.19
C ASN A 72 0.63 3.08 18.53
N PHE A 73 0.69 4.38 18.18
CA PHE A 73 -0.31 5.36 18.55
C PHE A 73 -0.57 6.33 17.40
N SER A 74 -1.84 6.68 17.21
CA SER A 74 -2.29 7.68 16.24
C SER A 74 -3.54 8.37 16.75
N GLN A 75 -3.66 9.67 16.51
CA GLN A 75 -4.92 10.40 16.70
C GLN A 75 -5.90 10.17 15.53
N TRP A 76 -5.40 9.66 14.40
CA TRP A 76 -6.15 9.37 13.19
C TRP A 76 -6.20 7.86 12.93
N ALA A 77 -7.40 7.29 12.84
CA ALA A 77 -7.57 5.91 12.44
C ALA A 77 -8.91 5.73 11.71
N THR A 78 -8.88 5.00 10.61
CA THR A 78 -10.06 4.64 9.83
C THR A 78 -10.10 3.13 9.64
N PRO A 79 -11.28 2.48 9.73
CA PRO A 79 -11.37 1.04 9.58
C PRO A 79 -11.06 0.61 8.14
N ILE A 80 -10.30 -0.47 7.99
CA ILE A 80 -10.06 -1.11 6.69
C ILE A 80 -11.32 -1.87 6.24
N VAL A 81 -11.58 -1.87 4.92
CA VAL A 81 -12.63 -2.67 4.29
C VAL A 81 -11.98 -3.68 3.34
N PRO A 82 -11.90 -4.97 3.72
CA PRO A 82 -11.35 -6.00 2.85
C PRO A 82 -12.25 -6.23 1.63
N VAL A 83 -11.64 -6.28 0.45
CA VAL A 83 -12.32 -6.62 -0.81
C VAL A 83 -11.65 -7.83 -1.42
N LEU A 84 -12.38 -8.94 -1.51
CA LEU A 84 -11.91 -10.14 -2.19
C LEU A 84 -12.04 -9.95 -3.70
N LYS A 85 -10.91 -9.87 -4.40
CA LYS A 85 -10.87 -9.85 -5.86
C LYS A 85 -10.69 -11.26 -6.40
N ARG A 86 -11.33 -11.56 -7.53
CA ARG A 86 -10.95 -12.71 -8.35
C ARG A 86 -9.65 -12.35 -9.06
N ASN A 87 -8.66 -13.23 -8.98
CA ASN A 87 -7.39 -13.07 -9.67
C ASN A 87 -7.52 -13.48 -11.13
#